data_AF-A0A4Y2CC88-F1
#
_entry.id   AF-A0A4Y2CC88-F1
#
_cell.length_a   1.000
_cell.length_b   1.000
_cell.length_c   1.000
_cell.angle_alpha   90.00
_cell.angle_beta   90.00
_cell.angle_gamma   90.00
#
_symmetry.space_group_name_H-M   'P 1'
#
loop_
_entity.id
_entity.type
_entity.pdbx_description
1 polymer ?
#
loop_
_entity_poly.entity_id
_entity_poly.type
_entity_poly.pdbx_seq_one_letter_code
_entity_poly.pdbx_strand_id
1 'polypeptide(L)'
;MFLFSALIKYSETSLLIDGEFHIDKDVPIIVMGDFNVDVKRNEKAFGFMKKDFDLSMVPTNYPSTLGNSYIDSTFTRNISPELLNYVCCFSYHRPIYTEL
;
A
#
# COMPACT_ATOMS: atom_id res chain seq x y z
N MET A 1 12.15 4.99 4.35
CA MET A 1 12.09 6.21 5.20
C MET A 1 10.91 7.11 4.85
N PHE A 2 10.76 7.57 3.60
CA PHE A 2 9.67 8.48 3.20
C PHE A 2 8.25 7.95 3.50
N LEU A 3 7.92 6.74 3.06
CA LEU A 3 6.59 6.15 3.26
C LEU A 3 6.20 6.00 4.74
N PHE A 4 7.15 5.54 5.57
CA PHE A 4 6.95 5.44 7.02
C PHE A 4 6.64 6.82 7.63
N SER A 5 7.43 7.85 7.29
CA SER A 5 7.22 9.22 7.77
C SER A 5 5.92 9.86 7.24
N ALA A 6 5.41 9.40 6.10
CA ALA A 6 4.11 9.83 5.59
C ALA A 6 2.96 9.16 6.37
N LEU A 7 3.08 7.87 6.65
CA LEU A 7 2.07 7.09 7.36
C LEU A 7 1.99 7.42 8.85
N ILE A 8 3.12 7.76 9.49
CA ILE A 8 3.14 8.10 10.92
C ILE A 8 2.29 9.34 11.24
N LYS A 9 2.05 10.23 10.27
CA LYS A 9 1.12 11.37 10.46
C LYS A 9 -0.33 10.93 10.61
N TYR A 10 -0.69 9.81 9.99
CA TYR A 10 -2.02 9.18 10.17
C TYR A 10 -2.07 8.31 11.43
N SER A 11 -0.95 8.23 12.16
CA SER A 11 -0.95 7.76 13.53
C SER A 11 -1.43 8.84 14.50
N GLU A 12 -1.54 10.13 14.12
CA GLU A 12 -1.61 11.30 15.02
C GLU A 12 -2.82 11.41 15.97
N THR A 13 -3.75 10.46 16.00
CA THR A 13 -4.51 10.19 17.25
C THR A 13 -3.61 9.55 18.33
N SER A 14 -2.33 9.35 18.04
CA SER A 14 -1.27 8.79 18.87
C SER A 14 -1.01 9.67 20.09
N LEU A 15 -1.70 9.34 21.16
CA LEU A 15 -1.13 9.47 22.48
C LEU A 15 0.23 8.75 22.46
N LEU A 16 1.32 9.50 22.58
CA LEU A 16 2.61 8.95 23.02
C LEU A 16 2.39 8.46 24.46
N ILE A 17 1.96 7.22 24.60
CA ILE A 17 1.90 6.52 25.88
C ILE A 17 3.18 5.68 25.93
N ASP A 18 3.99 5.87 26.97
CA ASP A 18 5.21 5.10 27.24
C ASP A 18 6.27 5.06 26.11
N GLY A 19 6.26 6.05 25.20
CA GLY A 19 7.23 6.16 24.11
C GLY A 19 6.93 5.26 22.90
N GLU A 20 5.79 4.59 22.89
CA GLU A 20 5.29 3.84 21.73
C GLU A 20 4.23 4.63 20.97
N PHE A 21 4.23 4.50 19.64
CA PHE A 21 3.20 5.08 18.80
C PHE A 21 1.96 4.17 18.83
N HIS A 22 0.86 4.69 19.35
CA HIS A 22 -0.43 4.04 19.22
C HIS A 22 -1.18 4.56 18.00
N ILE A 23 -1.38 3.66 17.04
CA ILE A 23 -2.13 3.93 15.82
C ILE A 23 -3.57 3.50 16.06
N ASP A 24 -4.51 4.40 15.78
CA ASP A 24 -5.93 4.02 15.68
C ASP A 24 -6.07 3.04 14.51
N LYS A 25 -6.31 1.77 14.85
CA LYS A 25 -6.45 0.70 13.87
C LYS A 25 -7.84 0.65 13.25
N ASP A 26 -8.83 1.34 13.82
CA ASP A 26 -10.21 1.32 13.34
C ASP A 26 -10.42 2.22 12.12
N VAL A 27 -9.57 3.24 11.95
CA VAL A 27 -9.59 4.13 10.78
C VAL A 27 -9.28 3.35 9.49
N PRO A 28 -10.20 3.33 8.51
CA PRO A 28 -9.95 2.71 7.22
C PRO A 28 -8.93 3.52 6.43
N ILE A 29 -7.94 2.85 5.86
CA ILE A 29 -6.87 3.47 5.06
C ILE A 29 -6.68 2.68 3.77
N ILE A 30 -6.45 3.41 2.67
CA ILE A 30 -5.93 2.87 1.42
C ILE A 30 -4.65 3.61 1.07
N VAL A 31 -3.58 2.86 0.85
CA VAL A 31 -2.31 3.36 0.30
C VAL A 31 -2.12 2.70 -1.04
N MET A 32 -2.15 3.48 -2.12
CA MET A 32 -1.96 2.98 -3.47
C MET A 32 -1.04 3.87 -4.28
N GLY A 33 -0.35 3.27 -5.25
CA GLY A 33 0.50 3.99 -6.19
C GLY A 33 1.76 3.20 -6.53
N ASP A 34 2.72 3.89 -7.15
CA ASP A 34 4.01 3.35 -7.56
C ASP A 34 5.01 3.34 -6.40
N PHE A 35 5.40 2.14 -5.95
CA PHE A 35 6.42 1.96 -4.91
C PHE A 35 7.82 1.75 -5.49
N ASN A 36 7.95 1.63 -6.82
CA ASN A 36 9.21 1.33 -7.53
C ASN A 36 9.95 0.09 -7.02
N VAL A 37 9.24 -0.82 -6.36
CA VAL A 37 9.77 -2.07 -5.81
C VAL A 37 8.87 -3.20 -6.28
N ASP A 38 9.45 -4.18 -6.97
CA ASP A 38 8.70 -5.34 -7.42
C ASP A 38 8.27 -6.18 -6.22
N VAL A 39 6.98 -6.13 -5.89
CA VAL A 39 6.43 -6.76 -4.68
C VAL A 39 6.51 -8.28 -4.70
N LYS A 40 6.47 -8.91 -5.88
CA LYS A 40 6.59 -10.37 -6.00
C LYS A 40 8.01 -10.84 -5.71
N ARG A 41 9.01 -9.97 -5.92
CA ARG A 41 10.43 -10.28 -5.65
C ARG A 41 10.90 -9.79 -4.29
N ASN A 42 10.18 -8.83 -3.69
CA ASN A 42 10.62 -8.11 -2.50
C ASN A 42 9.52 -8.00 -1.44
N GLU A 43 8.71 -9.05 -1.24
CA GLU A 43 7.60 -9.05 -0.28
C GLU A 43 8.03 -8.56 1.12
N LYS A 44 9.24 -8.96 1.56
CA LYS A 44 9.82 -8.53 2.85
C LYS A 44 10.03 -7.03 2.97
N ALA A 45 10.18 -6.30 1.86
CA ALA A 45 10.36 -4.84 1.87
C ALA A 45 9.15 -4.11 2.46
N PHE A 46 7.98 -4.74 2.47
CA PHE A 46 6.74 -4.18 2.98
C PHE A 46 6.29 -4.79 4.32
N GLY A 47 7.12 -5.61 4.97
CA GLY A 47 6.75 -6.22 6.26
C GLY A 47 6.37 -5.20 7.33
N PHE A 48 6.99 -4.01 7.29
CA PHE A 48 6.68 -2.90 8.19
C PHE A 48 5.26 -2.33 7.97
N MET A 49 4.70 -2.41 6.76
CA MET A 49 3.33 -1.94 6.46
C MET A 49 2.32 -2.69 7.32
N LYS A 50 2.43 -4.02 7.36
CA LYS A 50 1.55 -4.85 8.18
C LYS A 50 1.90 -4.78 9.66
N LYS A 51 3.19 -4.86 9.99
CA LYS A 51 3.66 -4.89 11.38
C LYS A 51 3.35 -3.59 12.12
N ASP A 52 3.72 -2.46 11.54
CA ASP A 52 3.72 -1.18 12.22
C ASP A 52 2.40 -0.42 11.97
N PHE A 53 1.75 -0.58 10.81
CA PHE A 53 0.55 0.20 10.45
C PHE A 53 -0.74 -0.63 10.28
N ASP A 54 -0.67 -1.95 10.43
CA ASP A 54 -1.76 -2.90 10.17
C ASP A 54 -2.32 -2.85 8.74
N LEU A 55 -1.49 -2.41 7.78
CA LEU A 55 -1.82 -2.33 6.37
C LEU A 55 -1.51 -3.67 5.68
N SER A 56 -2.55 -4.35 5.21
CA SER A 56 -2.44 -5.59 4.42
C SER A 56 -2.29 -5.26 2.94
N MET A 57 -1.40 -5.96 2.23
CA MET A 57 -1.33 -5.84 0.78
C MET A 57 -2.58 -6.46 0.14
N VAL A 58 -3.19 -5.76 -0.81
CA VAL A 58 -4.26 -6.32 -1.64
C VAL A 58 -3.61 -7.08 -2.79
N PRO A 59 -3.90 -8.38 -2.96
CA PRO A 59 -3.27 -9.18 -4.01
C PRO A 59 -3.58 -8.63 -5.41
N THR A 60 -2.55 -8.55 -6.27
CA THR A 60 -2.72 -8.26 -7.70
C THR A 60 -2.23 -9.43 -8.55
N ASN A 61 -3.06 -9.84 -9.51
CA ASN A 61 -2.77 -10.96 -10.40
C ASN A 61 -2.07 -10.52 -11.70
N TYR A 62 -2.03 -9.23 -11.99
CA TYR A 62 -1.51 -8.70 -13.24
C TYR A 62 -0.34 -7.75 -13.00
N PRO A 63 0.65 -7.69 -13.91
CA PRO A 63 1.76 -6.77 -13.77
C PRO A 63 1.30 -5.33 -14.00
N SER A 64 1.83 -4.41 -13.21
CA SER A 64 1.52 -2.98 -13.28
C SER A 64 2.30 -2.22 -14.34
N THR A 65 3.22 -2.86 -15.06
CA THR A 65 3.94 -2.22 -16.19
C THR A 65 3.95 -3.09 -17.45
N LEU A 66 4.19 -2.47 -18.61
CA LEU A 66 4.39 -3.18 -19.87
C LEU A 66 5.61 -4.12 -19.84
N GLY A 67 6.59 -3.85 -18.99
CA GLY A 67 7.76 -4.72 -18.73
C GLY A 67 7.50 -5.89 -17.79
N ASN A 68 6.24 -6.15 -17.44
CA ASN A 68 5.83 -7.24 -16.55
C ASN A 68 6.37 -7.14 -15.11
N SER A 69 6.63 -5.93 -14.62
CA SER A 69 6.94 -5.69 -13.20
C SER A 69 5.68 -5.43 -12.37
N TYR A 70 5.81 -5.58 -11.05
CA TYR A 70 4.75 -5.35 -10.06
C TYR A 70 5.17 -4.26 -9.08
N ILE A 71 5.33 -3.03 -9.59
CA ILE A 71 5.85 -1.88 -8.81
C ILE A 71 4.75 -0.97 -8.25
N ASP A 72 3.61 -0.89 -8.94
CA ASP A 72 2.39 -0.33 -8.36
C ASP A 72 1.69 -1.37 -7.45
N SER A 73 1.25 -0.94 -6.27
CA SER A 73 0.61 -1.81 -5.28
C SER A 73 -0.44 -1.07 -4.47
N THR A 74 -1.35 -1.82 -3.85
CA THR A 74 -2.38 -1.28 -2.97
C THR A 74 -2.29 -1.98 -1.62
N PHE A 75 -2.31 -1.20 -0.54
CA PHE A 75 -2.37 -1.68 0.84
C PHE A 75 -3.58 -1.09 1.52
N THR A 76 -4.24 -1.87 2.37
CA THR A 76 -5.47 -1.46 3.04
C THR A 76 -5.53 -1.86 4.49
N ARG A 77 -6.32 -1.10 5.24
CA ARG A 77 -6.73 -1.41 6.61
C ARG A 77 -8.23 -1.15 6.73
N ASN A 78 -8.96 -2.10 7.31
CA ASN A 78 -10.42 -2.07 7.51
C ASN A 78 -11.27 -1.79 6.26
N ILE A 79 -10.72 -2.06 5.09
CA ILE A 79 -11.43 -2.00 3.83
C ILE A 79 -10.88 -3.10 2.91
N SER A 80 -11.78 -3.75 2.19
CA SER A 80 -11.46 -4.90 1.33
C SER A 80 -11.86 -4.57 -0.11
N PRO A 81 -11.08 -3.73 -0.81
CA PRO A 81 -11.42 -3.35 -2.16
C PRO A 81 -11.10 -4.46 -3.16
N GLU A 82 -11.72 -4.37 -4.32
CA GLU A 82 -11.35 -5.14 -5.50
C GLU A 82 -10.36 -4.34 -6.37
N LEU A 83 -9.36 -5.03 -6.92
CA LEU A 83 -8.40 -4.43 -7.85
C LEU A 83 -8.72 -4.82 -9.29
N LEU A 84 -9.07 -3.83 -10.11
CA LEU A 84 -9.31 -3.99 -11.54
C LEU A 84 -8.10 -3.45 -12.32
N ASN A 85 -7.62 -4.22 -13.28
CA ASN A 85 -6.53 -3.78 -14.16
C ASN A 85 -7.08 -3.19 -15.44
N TYR A 86 -6.60 -2.00 -15.79
CA TYR A 86 -6.94 -1.32 -17.02
C TYR A 86 -5.73 -1.28 -17.96
N VAL A 87 -6.00 -1.37 -19.26
CA VAL A 87 -4.98 -1.16 -20.28
C VAL A 87 -5.03 0.30 -20.71
N CYS A 88 -3.90 1.00 -20.58
CA CYS A 88 -3.75 2.36 -21.09
C CYS A 88 -2.64 2.39 -22.14
N CYS A 89 -2.91 3.01 -23.29
CA CYS A 89 -1.92 3.13 -24.38
C CYS A 89 -1.00 4.35 -24.24
N PHE A 90 -1.28 5.26 -23.30
CA PHE A 90 -0.54 6.51 -23.11
C PHE A 90 0.48 6.45 -21.95
N SER A 91 0.66 5.29 -21.32
CA SER A 91 1.60 5.10 -20.22
C SER A 91 2.31 3.75 -20.32
N TYR A 92 3.53 3.69 -19.80
CA TYR A 92 4.23 2.43 -19.57
C TYR A 92 3.66 1.65 -18.37
N HIS A 93 2.98 2.36 -17.45
CA HIS A 93 2.25 1.76 -16.34
C HIS A 93 0.83 1.40 -16.78
N ARG A 94 0.37 0.25 -16.33
CA ARG A 94 -1.03 -0.20 -16.44
C ARG A 94 -1.78 0.35 -15.24
N PRO A 95 -2.81 1.20 -15.43
CA PRO A 95 -3.58 1.70 -14.32
C PRO A 95 -4.21 0.57 -13.51
N ILE A 96 -4.04 0.65 -12.19
CA ILE A 96 -4.76 -0.18 -11.22
C ILE A 96 -5.92 0.67 -10.69
N TYR A 97 -7.13 0.17 -10.84
CA TYR A 97 -8.33 0.76 -10.28
C TYR A 97 -8.71 0.00 -9.01
N THR A 98 -9.10 0.76 -7.99
CA THR A 98 -9.52 0.23 -6.69
C THR A 98 -11.02 0.49 -6.56
N GLU A 99 -11.82 -0.57 -6.55
CA GLU A 99 -13.27 -0.52 -6.33
C GLU A 99 -13.56 -0.78 -4.85
N LEU A 100 -14.37 0.08 -4.21
CA LEU A 100 -14.62 0.08 -2.76
C LEU A 100 -15.89 -0.65 -2.37
#